data_AF-A0A5E4AW87-F1
#
_entry.id   AF-A0A5E4AW87-F1
#
_cell.length_a   1.000
_cell.length_b   1.000
_cell.length_c   1.000
_cell.angle_alpha   90.00
_cell.angle_beta   90.00
_cell.angle_gamma   90.00
#
_symmetry.space_group_name_H-M   'P 1'
#
loop_
_entity.id
_entity.type
_entity.pdbx_description
1 polymer ?
#
loop_
_entity_poly.entity_id
_entity_poly.type
_entity_poly.pdbx_seq_one_letter_code
_entity_poly.pdbx_strand_id
1 'polypeptide(L)'
;MIESENLHQEEIIKELCLCNGLSYEIVGKEGSNASKLEMFFSGYPRIVGLSLFPNLTSLTIVAQDIKEISGLETCVLLKELWIAECCIE
;
A
#
# COMPACT_ATOMS: atom_id res chain seq x y z
N MET A 1 19.65 10.64 7.32
CA MET A 1 18.35 10.24 7.90
C MET A 1 17.25 10.18 6.86
N ILE A 2 17.09 11.16 5.96
CA ILE A 2 16.05 11.14 4.92
C ILE A 2 16.25 10.01 3.89
N GLU A 3 17.50 9.72 3.50
CA GLU A 3 17.80 8.64 2.54
C GLU A 3 17.43 7.24 3.05
N SER A 4 17.63 6.96 4.34
CA SER A 4 17.30 5.67 4.94
C SER A 4 15.79 5.42 5.05
N GLU A 5 15.01 6.47 5.29
CA GLU A 5 13.54 6.37 5.34
C GLU A 5 12.94 6.16 3.96
N ASN A 6 13.47 6.83 2.94
CA ASN A 6 13.06 6.66 1.54
C ASN A 6 13.39 5.26 1.02
N LEU A 7 14.58 4.73 1.32
CA LEU A 7 14.96 3.37 0.94
C LEU A 7 14.02 2.33 1.57
N HIS A 8 13.64 2.53 2.83
CA HIS A 8 12.69 1.64 3.51
C HIS A 8 11.28 1.71 2.89
N GLN A 9 10.84 2.90 2.47
CA GLN A 9 9.58 3.06 1.77
C GLN A 9 9.57 2.40 0.40
N GLU A 10 10.68 2.50 -0.35
CA GLU A 10 10.80 1.84 -1.65
C GLU A 10 10.65 0.32 -1.53
N GLU A 11 11.31 -0.31 -0.55
CA GLU A 11 11.20 -1.76 -0.33
C GLU A 11 9.77 -2.19 0.04
N ILE A 12 9.06 -1.39 0.85
CA ILE A 12 7.65 -1.63 1.15
C ILE A 12 6.79 -1.60 -0.13
N ILE A 13 7.04 -0.64 -1.01
CA ILE A 13 6.26 -0.51 -2.25
C ILE A 13 6.59 -1.64 -3.23
N LYS A 14 7.86 -2.09 -3.30
CA LYS A 14 8.25 -3.26 -4.10
C LYS A 14 7.50 -4.51 -3.65
N GLU A 15 7.45 -4.74 -2.34
CA GLU A 15 6.72 -5.86 -1.76
C GLU A 15 5.21 -5.76 -2.03
N LEU A 16 4.62 -4.57 -1.82
CA LEU A 16 3.21 -4.32 -2.15
C LEU A 16 2.90 -4.65 -3.61
N CYS A 17 3.75 -4.20 -4.54
CA CYS A 17 3.59 -4.51 -5.96
C CYS A 17 3.66 -6.03 -6.20
N LEU A 18 4.69 -6.69 -5.64
CA LEU A 18 4.90 -8.12 -5.80
C LEU A 18 3.72 -8.95 -5.32
N CYS A 19 3.20 -8.68 -4.12
CA CYS A 19 2.05 -9.38 -3.54
C CYS A 19 0.76 -9.18 -4.34
N ASN A 20 0.66 -8.09 -5.10
CA ASN A 20 -0.50 -7.77 -5.94
C ASN A 20 -0.29 -8.11 -7.43
N GLY A 21 0.80 -8.82 -7.77
CA GLY A 21 1.09 -9.24 -9.14
C GLY A 21 1.49 -8.09 -10.07
N LEU A 22 2.02 -7.00 -9.52
CA LEU A 22 2.47 -5.81 -10.22
C LEU A 22 3.99 -5.73 -10.22
N SER A 23 4.56 -5.10 -11.25
CA SER A 23 5.99 -4.80 -11.30
C SER A 23 6.24 -3.36 -10.84
N TYR A 24 7.08 -3.20 -9.81
CA TYR A 24 7.48 -1.90 -9.29
C TYR A 24 8.14 -1.01 -10.37
N GLU A 25 8.91 -1.59 -11.29
CA GLU A 25 9.61 -0.84 -12.34
C GLU A 25 8.66 -0.11 -13.31
N ILE A 26 7.44 -0.62 -13.47
CA ILE A 26 6.44 -0.08 -14.41
C ILE A 26 5.15 0.36 -13.71
N VAL A 27 5.09 0.30 -12.37
CA VAL A 27 3.90 0.66 -11.58
C VAL A 27 3.48 2.11 -11.80
N GLY A 28 4.41 3.02 -12.09
CA GLY A 28 4.08 4.41 -12.43
C GLY A 28 3.22 4.55 -13.70
N LYS A 29 3.18 3.53 -14.56
CA LYS A 29 2.32 3.47 -15.76
C LYS A 29 1.10 2.56 -15.53
N GLU A 30 1.32 1.39 -14.95
CA GLU A 30 0.30 0.35 -14.83
C GLU A 30 -0.51 0.39 -13.53
N GLY A 31 -0.09 1.17 -12.54
CA GLY A 31 -0.81 1.29 -11.27
C GLY A 31 -2.22 1.85 -11.44
N SER A 32 -2.48 2.60 -12.51
CA SER A 32 -3.83 3.02 -12.91
C SER A 32 -4.75 1.85 -13.31
N ASN A 33 -4.22 0.68 -13.66
CA ASN A 33 -5.01 -0.51 -13.96
C ASN A 33 -5.44 -1.26 -12.70
N ALA A 34 -4.75 -1.04 -11.57
CA ALA A 34 -5.08 -1.67 -10.30
C ALA A 34 -6.23 -0.90 -9.62
N SER A 35 -7.36 -1.60 -9.45
CA SER A 35 -8.53 -1.08 -8.71
C SER A 35 -8.70 -1.71 -7.33
N LYS A 36 -7.93 -2.75 -7.04
CA LYS A 36 -7.94 -3.47 -5.77
C LYS A 36 -6.50 -3.75 -5.35
N LEU A 37 -6.21 -3.54 -4.08
CA LEU A 37 -4.94 -3.91 -3.47
C LEU A 37 -5.15 -4.65 -2.17
N GLU A 38 -4.25 -5.58 -1.92
CA GLU A 38 -4.25 -6.45 -0.77
C GLU A 38 -2.88 -6.39 -0.09
N MET A 39 -2.89 -6.17 1.22
CA MET A 39 -1.72 -6.17 2.09
C MET A 39 -1.82 -7.36 3.04
N PHE A 40 -1.14 -8.44 2.65
CA PHE A 40 -1.07 -9.69 3.40
C PHE A 40 0.40 -10.12 3.60
N PHE A 41 0.69 -10.79 4.72
CA PHE A 41 1.91 -11.56 4.97
C PHE A 41 3.28 -10.84 5.04
N SER A 42 3.33 -9.50 4.97
CA SER A 42 4.63 -8.77 4.98
C SER A 42 4.89 -7.89 6.21
N GLY A 43 3.99 -7.90 7.20
CA GLY A 43 4.16 -7.13 8.44
C GLY A 43 4.37 -5.64 8.18
N TYR A 44 3.58 -5.05 7.26
CA TYR A 44 3.75 -3.66 6.87
C TYR A 44 3.70 -2.75 8.10
N PRO A 45 4.73 -1.93 8.37
CA PRO A 45 4.74 -1.05 9.54
C PRO A 45 3.89 0.21 9.31
N ARG A 46 3.54 0.52 8.06
CA ARG A 46 2.76 1.68 7.63
C ARG A 46 2.23 1.50 6.21
N ILE A 47 1.23 2.31 5.86
CA ILE A 47 0.66 2.40 4.51
C ILE A 47 1.44 3.44 3.70
N VAL A 48 1.99 3.06 2.54
CA VAL A 48 2.76 3.95 1.65
C VAL A 48 2.56 3.59 0.18
N GLY A 49 2.87 4.53 -0.71
CA GLY A 49 2.88 4.29 -2.16
C GLY A 49 1.50 4.25 -2.83
N LEU A 50 0.42 4.53 -2.10
CA LEU A 50 -0.93 4.47 -2.66
C LEU A 50 -1.20 5.52 -3.76
N SER A 51 -0.39 6.57 -3.84
CA SER A 51 -0.44 7.57 -4.92
C SER A 51 -0.14 6.98 -6.31
N LEU A 52 0.49 5.79 -6.37
CA LEU A 52 0.76 5.06 -7.61
C LEU A 52 -0.51 4.39 -8.17
N PHE A 53 -1.59 4.32 -7.39
CA PHE A 53 -2.82 3.60 -7.72
C PHE A 53 -4.03 4.55 -7.71
N PRO A 54 -4.12 5.50 -8.66
CA PRO A 54 -5.15 6.55 -8.64
C PRO A 54 -6.59 6.01 -8.82
N ASN A 55 -6.73 4.80 -9.36
CA ASN A 55 -8.02 4.13 -9.59
C ASN A 55 -8.38 3.12 -8.50
N LEU A 56 -7.68 3.13 -7.36
CA LEU A 56 -7.94 2.23 -6.26
C LEU A 56 -9.35 2.43 -5.69
N THR A 57 -10.14 1.36 -5.68
CA THR A 57 -11.51 1.33 -5.17
C THR A 57 -11.70 0.42 -3.96
N SER A 58 -10.81 -0.56 -3.78
CA SER A 58 -10.85 -1.50 -2.66
C SER A 58 -9.44 -1.71 -2.10
N LEU A 59 -9.27 -1.54 -0.80
CA LEU A 59 -8.01 -1.80 -0.09
C LEU A 59 -8.29 -2.75 1.07
N THR A 60 -7.60 -3.89 1.05
CA THR A 60 -7.69 -4.91 2.10
C THR A 60 -6.37 -5.03 2.82
N ILE A 61 -6.38 -4.89 4.14
CA ILE A 61 -5.21 -4.92 5.02
C ILE A 61 -5.51 -5.91 6.14
N VAL A 62 -4.77 -7.01 6.20
CA VAL A 62 -5.01 -8.04 7.23
C VAL A 62 -3.68 -8.50 7.84
N ALA A 63 -3.63 -8.57 9.18
CA ALA A 63 -2.48 -9.06 9.93
C ALA A 63 -1.18 -8.28 9.65
N GLN A 64 -1.22 -6.95 9.80
CA GLN A 64 -0.09 -6.05 9.55
C GLN A 64 0.29 -5.25 10.81
N ASP A 65 1.55 -4.83 10.91
CA ASP A 65 2.11 -4.07 12.05
C ASP A 65 1.80 -2.56 11.99
N ILE A 66 0.69 -2.18 11.36
CA ILE A 66 0.27 -0.79 11.18
C ILE A 66 -0.31 -0.26 12.49
N LYS A 67 0.29 0.82 13.00
CA LYS A 67 -0.15 1.51 14.22
C LYS A 67 -1.08 2.68 13.98
N GLU A 68 -0.95 3.33 12.82
CA GLU A 68 -1.71 4.52 12.44
C GLU A 68 -2.23 4.36 11.02
N ILE A 69 -3.51 4.66 10.81
CA ILE A 69 -4.09 4.75 9.47
C ILE A 69 -3.75 6.13 8.89
N SER A 70 -2.72 6.18 8.03
CA SER A 70 -2.30 7.37 7.28
C SER A 70 -1.95 6.99 5.84
N GLY A 71 -1.74 7.96 4.94
CA GLY A 71 -1.31 7.67 3.56
C GLY A 71 -2.44 7.32 2.60
N LEU A 72 -3.71 7.52 3.00
CA LEU A 72 -4.91 7.28 2.19
C LEU A 72 -5.38 8.52 1.41
N GLU A 73 -4.70 9.67 1.55
CA GLU A 73 -5.18 10.98 1.07
C GLU A 73 -5.31 11.04 -0.46
N THR A 74 -4.57 10.19 -1.16
CA THR A 74 -4.58 10.11 -2.63
C THR A 74 -5.62 9.14 -3.18
N CYS A 75 -6.25 8.32 -2.34
CA CYS A 75 -7.21 7.29 -2.73
C CYS A 75 -8.64 7.86 -2.87
N VAL A 76 -8.81 8.85 -3.74
CA VAL A 76 -10.08 9.60 -3.89
C VAL A 76 -11.25 8.77 -4.40
N LEU A 77 -10.98 7.59 -4.97
CA LEU A 77 -11.98 6.65 -5.49
C LEU A 77 -12.22 5.44 -4.57
N LEU A 78 -11.60 5.41 -3.38
CA LEU A 78 -11.72 4.29 -2.44
C LEU A 78 -13.16 4.18 -1.93
N LYS A 79 -13.75 3.00 -2.13
CA LYS A 79 -15.13 2.66 -1.73
C LYS A 79 -15.16 1.64 -0.61
N GLU A 80 -14.17 0.75 -0.58
CA GLU A 80 -14.08 -0.35 0.36
C GLU A 80 -12.71 -0.28 1.05
N LEU A 81 -12.73 -0.21 2.38
CA LEU A 81 -11.53 -0.31 3.20
C LEU A 81 -11.77 -1.40 4.25
N TRP A 82 -11.01 -2.48 4.13
CA TRP A 82 -11.05 -3.61 5.05
C TRP A 82 -9.76 -3.64 5.84
N ILE A 83 -9.87 -3.51 7.16
CA ILE A 83 -8.73 -3.61 8.07
C ILE A 83 -9.07 -4.64 9.14
N ALA A 84 -8.26 -5.68 9.25
CA ALA A 84 -8.40 -6.71 10.27
C ALA A 84 -7.04 -7.07 10.87
N GLU A 85 -7.03 -7.42 12.16
CA GLU A 85 -5.84 -7.95 12.84
C GLU A 85 -4.59 -7.04 12.74
N CYS A 86 -4.79 -5.72 12.72
CA CYS A 86 -3.70 -4.73 12.74
C CYS A 86 -3.50 -4.15 14.15
N CYS A 87 -2.31 -3.64 14.43
CA CYS A 87 -1.93 -3.06 15.73
C CYS A 87 -2.31 -1.57 15.88
N ILE A 88 -3.51 -1.18 15.45
CA ILE A 88 -3.95 0.23 15.48
C ILE A 88 -4.19 0.66 16.93
N GLU A 89 -3.57 1.78 17.33
CA GLU A 89 -3.65 2.38 18.67
C GLU A 89 -4.50 3.67 18.68
#